data_AF-A0A858R7N9-F1
#
_entry.id   AF-A0A858R7N9-F1
#
_cell.length_a   1.000
_cell.length_b   1.000
_cell.length_c   1.000
_cell.angle_alpha   90.00
_cell.angle_beta   90.00
_cell.angle_gamma   90.00
#
_symmetry.space_group_name_H-M   'P 1'
#
loop_
_entity.id
_entity.type
_entity.pdbx_description
1 polymer ?
#
loop_
_entity_poly.entity_id
_entity_poly.type
_entity_poly.pdbx_seq_one_letter_code
_entity_poly.pdbx_strand_id
1 'polypeptide(L)'
;MPYALHTLDIENLPDSLALGTEENGFALVVRHRGRPAGMVMEPGKPGEVVGRGRLEALVAKAAGTSLLEQRALAALAAGEPAPPPLPVTACICTKDHPDLVERCLAALTALPEWVAEDRTTFRILVVDNAPSDGATAAVVARFPGVDYAMEPRPGLDFARNKAIAASRDGLLAYVDDDAVVTPGWLAGLRRAWADNPDAGGFTGLVLPFALETEAQVLFERRGGFGRGYRRIRHMPVDPRNRVHPCGAGTFGAGCNMAFPREVLIALGGFDEALDTGRPLPGGGDLDIFYRVVRSGRPLVYDPDYALAHEHRKDMAGLKRQYWTWGQGFMAFVTKSRRSDPAARRRFSWLIFWWLRHQGRELARALRGKGDVPVGMVVAELRGAVTGILGEYDRSLRRTAEIRRRFP
;
A
#
# COMPACT_ATOMS: atom_id res chain seq x y z
N MET A 1 -4.38 4.09 23.17
CA MET A 1 -3.91 5.39 23.68
C MET A 1 -3.11 6.06 22.56
N PRO A 2 -3.27 7.39 22.37
CA PRO A 2 -2.75 8.12 21.20
C PRO A 2 -1.23 8.33 21.27
N TYR A 3 -0.61 8.30 20.10
CA TYR A 3 0.78 8.68 19.89
C TYR A 3 0.83 9.94 19.03
N ALA A 4 1.69 10.88 19.40
CA ALA A 4 2.05 12.02 18.56
C ALA A 4 2.74 11.50 17.29
N LEU A 5 2.41 12.02 16.11
CA LEU A 5 3.13 11.69 14.88
C LEU A 5 3.87 12.93 14.37
N HIS A 6 5.20 12.85 14.33
CA HIS A 6 6.04 13.95 13.87
C HIS A 6 6.89 13.52 12.67
N THR A 7 7.02 14.42 11.70
CA THR A 7 7.97 14.26 10.60
C THR A 7 9.12 15.23 10.82
N LEU A 8 10.35 14.72 10.85
CA LEU A 8 11.56 15.49 11.09
C LEU A 8 12.54 15.32 9.93
N ASP A 9 13.03 16.44 9.40
CA ASP A 9 14.19 16.44 8.51
C ASP A 9 15.47 16.52 9.35
N ILE A 10 16.43 15.64 9.08
CA ILE A 10 17.70 15.57 9.82
C ILE A 10 18.46 16.90 9.77
N GLU A 11 18.32 17.63 8.66
CA GLU A 11 18.92 18.95 8.46
C GLU A 11 18.38 20.01 9.43
N ASN A 12 17.14 19.83 9.91
CA ASN A 12 16.40 20.80 10.70
C ASN A 12 15.82 20.15 11.97
N LEU A 13 16.63 19.37 12.69
CA LEU A 13 16.19 18.78 13.94
C LEU A 13 15.92 19.87 15.00
N PRO A 14 14.78 19.83 15.71
CA PRO A 14 14.49 20.77 16.77
C PRO A 14 15.33 20.47 18.03
N ASP A 15 15.48 21.46 18.92
CA ASP A 15 16.16 21.30 20.20
C ASP A 15 15.37 20.44 21.19
N SER A 16 14.05 20.40 21.04
CA SER A 16 13.17 19.55 21.83
C SER A 16 11.86 19.26 21.10
N LEU A 17 11.18 18.22 21.57
CA LEU A 17 9.84 17.84 21.15
C LEU A 17 8.98 17.64 22.40
N ALA A 18 7.90 18.41 22.54
CA ALA A 18 6.98 18.28 23.65
C ALA A 18 5.79 17.40 23.25
N LEU A 19 5.46 16.41 24.08
CA LEU A 19 4.24 15.62 23.94
C LEU A 19 3.05 16.37 24.54
N GLY A 20 1.89 16.22 23.92
CA GLY A 20 0.62 16.70 24.43
C GLY A 20 0.22 16.02 25.75
N THR A 21 -0.79 16.58 26.41
CA THR A 21 -1.29 16.09 27.71
C THR A 21 -2.12 14.81 27.60
N GLU A 22 -2.44 14.37 26.39
CA GLU A 22 -3.22 13.15 26.13
C GLU A 22 -2.38 12.02 25.51
N GLU A 23 -1.18 12.36 25.01
CA GLU A 23 -0.30 11.44 24.29
C GLU A 23 0.53 10.60 25.25
N ASN A 24 0.59 9.29 25.02
CA ASN A 24 1.38 8.36 25.84
C ASN A 24 2.56 7.74 25.07
N GLY A 25 2.99 8.43 24.02
CA GLY A 25 4.09 8.06 23.17
C GLY A 25 4.12 8.92 21.92
N PHE A 26 5.11 8.65 21.08
CA PHE A 26 5.29 9.38 19.84
C PHE A 26 5.93 8.49 18.77
N ALA A 27 5.73 8.89 17.53
CA ALA A 27 6.34 8.34 16.34
C ALA A 27 7.12 9.46 15.63
N LEU A 28 8.37 9.18 15.28
CA LEU A 28 9.20 10.07 14.48
C LEU A 28 9.40 9.45 13.10
N VAL A 29 8.84 10.06 12.07
CA VAL A 29 9.20 9.81 10.67
C VAL A 29 10.41 10.67 10.36
N VAL A 30 11.54 10.04 10.10
CA VAL A 30 12.81 10.69 9.82
C VAL A 30 13.01 10.81 8.32
N ARG A 31 13.34 12.01 7.85
CA ARG A 31 13.67 12.31 6.46
C ARG A 31 15.08 12.88 6.33
N HIS A 32 15.68 12.67 5.17
CA HIS A 32 16.94 13.29 4.77
C HIS A 32 16.74 13.91 3.40
N ARG A 33 16.93 15.23 3.28
CA ARG A 33 16.66 16.00 2.06
C ARG A 33 15.25 15.73 1.50
N GLY A 34 14.25 15.70 2.39
CA GLY A 34 12.86 15.43 2.06
C GLY A 34 12.52 13.97 1.72
N ARG A 35 13.50 13.05 1.72
CA ARG A 35 13.29 11.61 1.43
C ARG A 35 13.12 10.80 2.71
N PRO A 36 12.18 9.84 2.78
CA PRO A 36 12.05 8.96 3.94
C PRO A 36 13.33 8.18 4.22
N ALA A 37 13.78 8.19 5.47
CA ALA A 37 15.00 7.52 5.91
C ALA A 37 14.74 6.54 7.07
N GLY A 38 13.77 6.79 7.92
CA GLY A 38 13.47 5.90 9.03
C GLY A 38 12.15 6.24 9.70
N MET A 39 11.67 5.33 10.55
CA MET A 39 10.64 5.63 11.53
C MET A 39 10.92 4.89 12.82
N VAL A 40 10.62 5.54 13.94
CA VAL A 40 10.67 4.94 15.26
C VAL A 40 9.44 5.33 16.05
N MET A 41 8.91 4.39 16.82
CA MET A 41 7.81 4.60 17.76
C MET A 41 8.30 4.31 19.17
N GLU A 42 8.14 5.26 20.08
CA GLU A 42 8.58 5.14 21.46
C GLU A 42 7.42 5.46 22.42
N PRO A 43 7.27 4.70 23.52
CA PRO A 43 6.38 5.09 24.59
C PRO A 43 6.90 6.36 25.28
N GLY A 44 5.98 7.13 25.84
CA GLY A 44 6.27 8.38 26.55
C GLY A 44 5.22 8.67 27.62
N LYS A 45 5.46 9.73 28.39
CA LYS A 45 4.50 10.24 29.37
C LYS A 45 3.79 11.48 28.81
N PRO A 46 2.49 11.68 29.14
CA PRO A 46 1.83 12.94 28.83
C PRO A 46 2.61 14.15 29.33
N GLY A 47 2.78 15.16 28.48
CA GLY A 47 3.57 16.36 28.78
C GLY A 47 5.10 16.15 28.83
N GLU A 48 5.61 14.97 28.46
CA GLU A 48 7.04 14.72 28.40
C GLU A 48 7.71 15.60 27.34
N VAL A 49 8.88 16.16 27.67
CA VAL A 49 9.73 16.89 26.73
C VAL A 49 10.93 16.03 26.36
N VAL A 50 11.02 15.64 25.09
CA VAL A 50 12.13 14.89 24.52
C VAL A 50 13.20 15.87 24.06
N GLY A 51 14.30 15.96 24.80
CA GLY A 51 15.41 16.84 24.46
C GLY A 51 16.27 16.35 23.28
N ARG A 52 17.05 17.28 22.70
CA ARG A 52 17.93 17.09 21.53
C ARG A 52 18.73 15.79 21.53
N GLY A 53 19.46 15.49 22.60
CA GLY A 53 20.32 14.30 22.64
C GLY A 53 19.55 12.98 22.49
N ARG A 54 18.32 12.90 23.02
CA ARG A 54 17.46 11.73 22.82
C ARG A 54 16.90 11.69 21.40
N LEU A 55 16.53 12.84 20.82
CA LEU A 55 16.10 12.90 19.42
C LEU A 55 17.21 12.41 18.47
N GLU A 56 18.45 12.84 18.68
CA GLU A 56 19.61 12.40 17.88
C GLU A 56 19.83 10.89 17.97
N ALA A 57 19.77 10.32 19.17
CA ALA A 57 19.90 8.87 19.36
C ALA A 57 18.77 8.10 18.66
N LEU A 58 17.54 8.62 18.72
CA LEU A 58 16.38 8.02 18.06
C LEU A 58 16.47 8.10 16.53
N VAL A 59 16.92 9.24 16.00
CA VAL A 59 17.19 9.43 14.57
C VAL A 59 18.28 8.48 14.09
N ALA A 60 19.38 8.35 14.83
CA ALA A 60 20.46 7.42 14.50
C ALA A 60 19.96 5.96 14.48
N LYS A 61 19.14 5.57 15.47
CA LYS A 61 18.50 4.26 15.55
C LYS A 61 17.55 4.00 14.37
N ALA A 62 16.75 5.00 13.99
CA ALA A 62 15.72 4.85 12.96
C ALA A 62 16.29 4.85 11.54
N ALA A 63 17.29 5.69 11.27
CA ALA A 63 17.73 6.03 9.91
C ALA A 63 19.22 5.78 9.64
N GLY A 64 20.04 5.43 10.64
CA GLY A 64 21.50 5.33 10.45
C GLY A 64 21.91 4.42 9.30
N THR A 65 21.36 3.21 9.23
CA THR A 65 21.69 2.22 8.20
C THR A 65 21.21 2.64 6.80
N SER A 66 19.99 3.14 6.69
CA SER A 66 19.42 3.57 5.39
C SER A 66 20.15 4.79 4.85
N LEU A 67 20.59 5.72 5.70
CA LEU A 67 21.39 6.89 5.28
C LEU A 67 22.77 6.50 4.77
N LEU A 68 23.43 5.54 5.44
CA LEU A 68 24.71 5.00 4.98
C LEU A 68 24.56 4.37 3.60
N GLU A 69 23.51 3.57 3.40
CA GLU A 69 23.23 2.93 2.12
C GLU A 69 22.86 3.93 1.03
N GLN A 70 22.01 4.92 1.31
CA GLN A 70 21.67 6.00 0.37
C GLN A 70 22.92 6.76 -0.08
N ARG A 71 23.85 7.06 0.85
CA ARG A 71 25.13 7.71 0.52
C ARG A 71 26.03 6.82 -0.34
N ALA A 72 26.14 5.53 0.00
CA ALA A 72 26.93 4.58 -0.77
C ALA A 72 26.40 4.43 -2.20
N LEU A 73 25.09 4.25 -2.37
CA LEU A 73 24.45 4.14 -3.68
C LEU A 73 24.58 5.43 -4.50
N ALA A 74 24.41 6.60 -3.88
CA ALA A 74 24.58 7.88 -4.56
C ALA A 74 26.01 8.08 -5.09
N ALA A 75 27.03 7.61 -4.37
CA ALA A 75 28.41 7.66 -4.82
C ALA A 75 28.68 6.73 -6.01
N LEU A 76 27.95 5.60 -6.10
CA LEU A 76 28.07 4.64 -7.19
C LEU A 76 27.29 5.05 -8.45
N ALA A 77 26.18 5.79 -8.30
CA ALA A 77 25.29 6.20 -9.38
C ALA A 77 25.79 7.40 -10.22
N ALA A 78 26.97 7.95 -9.91
CA ALA A 78 27.52 9.10 -10.62
C ALA A 78 27.91 8.73 -12.07
N GLY A 79 27.05 9.04 -13.04
CA GLY A 79 27.42 9.04 -14.47
C GLY A 79 26.44 8.40 -15.45
N GLU A 80 25.34 7.79 -15.01
CA GLU A 80 24.35 7.24 -15.94
C GLU A 80 23.25 8.26 -16.28
N PRO A 81 22.97 8.51 -17.57
CA PRO A 81 21.86 9.36 -17.96
C PRO A 81 20.53 8.67 -17.63
N ALA A 82 19.65 9.37 -16.93
CA ALA A 82 18.31 8.87 -16.63
C ALA A 82 17.52 8.66 -17.94
N PRO A 83 16.79 7.55 -18.09
CA PRO A 83 15.85 7.40 -19.20
C PRO A 83 14.79 8.52 -19.16
N PRO A 84 14.21 8.88 -20.30
CA PRO A 84 13.16 9.90 -20.35
C PRO A 84 12.00 9.49 -19.41
N PRO A 85 11.44 10.44 -18.64
CA PRO A 85 10.37 10.14 -17.70
C PRO A 85 9.15 9.64 -18.45
N LEU A 86 8.65 8.45 -18.09
CA LEU A 86 7.36 7.99 -18.58
C LEU A 86 6.24 8.87 -18.03
N PRO A 87 5.20 9.16 -18.83
CA PRO A 87 3.97 9.75 -18.32
C PRO A 87 3.41 8.92 -17.16
N VAL A 88 2.87 9.57 -16.14
CA VAL A 88 2.24 8.93 -14.99
C VAL A 88 0.79 9.39 -14.89
N THR A 89 -0.13 8.44 -14.75
CA THR A 89 -1.51 8.73 -14.33
C THR A 89 -1.71 8.23 -12.91
N ALA A 90 -1.96 9.15 -11.97
CA ALA A 90 -2.42 8.78 -10.63
C ALA A 90 -3.91 8.40 -10.70
N CYS A 91 -4.24 7.16 -10.32
CA CYS A 91 -5.57 6.58 -10.40
C CYS A 91 -6.16 6.43 -9.00
N ILE A 92 -7.18 7.22 -8.66
CA ILE A 92 -7.95 7.10 -7.41
C ILE A 92 -9.21 6.31 -7.73
N CYS A 93 -9.36 5.11 -7.16
CA CYS A 93 -10.59 4.33 -7.26
C CYS A 93 -11.37 4.46 -5.96
N THR A 94 -12.55 5.06 -6.01
CA THR A 94 -13.31 5.44 -4.81
C THR A 94 -14.76 4.98 -4.90
N LYS A 95 -15.43 4.86 -3.74
CA LYS A 95 -16.86 4.58 -3.65
C LYS A 95 -17.44 5.30 -2.44
N ASP A 96 -18.29 6.29 -2.69
CA ASP A 96 -19.08 6.99 -1.66
C ASP A 96 -18.22 7.62 -0.53
N HIS A 97 -17.02 8.10 -0.85
CA HIS A 97 -16.08 8.77 0.09
C HIS A 97 -15.64 10.17 -0.37
N PRO A 98 -16.56 11.12 -0.60
CA PRO A 98 -16.22 12.44 -1.14
C PRO A 98 -15.15 13.19 -0.33
N ASP A 99 -15.21 13.14 1.00
CA ASP A 99 -14.25 13.83 1.88
C ASP A 99 -12.83 13.26 1.78
N LEU A 100 -12.71 11.93 1.59
CA LEU A 100 -11.41 11.27 1.45
C LEU A 100 -10.80 11.59 0.10
N VAL A 101 -11.62 11.55 -0.96
CA VAL A 101 -11.23 11.97 -2.31
C VAL A 101 -10.75 13.42 -2.31
N GLU A 102 -11.47 14.33 -1.65
CA GLU A 102 -11.06 15.74 -1.55
C GLU A 102 -9.67 15.88 -0.93
N ARG A 103 -9.41 15.17 0.18
CA ARG A 103 -8.12 15.19 0.87
C ARG A 103 -6.99 14.58 0.03
N CYS A 104 -7.26 13.47 -0.65
CA CYS A 104 -6.29 12.82 -1.53
C CYS A 104 -5.95 13.73 -2.74
N LEU A 105 -6.96 14.35 -3.35
CA LEU A 105 -6.78 15.31 -4.45
C LEU A 105 -6.02 16.57 -4.01
N ALA A 106 -6.31 17.11 -2.82
CA ALA A 106 -5.54 18.23 -2.28
C ALA A 106 -4.05 17.91 -2.16
N ALA A 107 -3.70 16.68 -1.75
CA ALA A 107 -2.31 16.22 -1.66
C ALA A 107 -1.66 16.05 -3.05
N LEU A 108 -2.36 15.42 -4.00
CA LEU A 108 -1.86 15.20 -5.36
C LEU A 108 -1.70 16.50 -6.14
N THR A 109 -2.62 17.44 -5.99
CA THR A 109 -2.58 18.74 -6.69
C THR A 109 -1.60 19.72 -6.05
N ALA A 110 -1.13 19.46 -4.84
CA ALA A 110 -0.03 20.19 -4.21
C ALA A 110 1.36 19.72 -4.67
N LEU A 111 1.46 18.64 -5.46
CA LEU A 111 2.75 18.17 -5.98
C LEU A 111 3.37 19.21 -6.92
N PRO A 112 4.71 19.43 -6.86
CA PRO A 112 5.39 20.41 -7.70
C PRO A 112 5.12 20.24 -9.20
N GLU A 113 5.05 18.99 -9.67
CA GLU A 113 4.76 18.66 -11.07
C GLU A 113 3.34 19.03 -11.50
N TRP A 114 2.38 18.97 -10.56
CA TRP A 114 1.04 19.47 -10.82
C TRP A 114 1.01 20.99 -10.87
N VAL A 115 1.67 21.66 -9.91
CA VAL A 115 1.74 23.12 -9.83
C VAL A 115 2.45 23.73 -11.05
N ALA A 116 3.46 23.03 -11.58
CA ALA A 116 4.16 23.44 -12.81
C ALA A 116 3.32 23.22 -14.10
N GLU A 117 2.06 22.81 -13.98
CA GLU A 117 1.12 22.59 -15.09
C GLU A 117 1.59 21.56 -16.16
N ASP A 118 2.51 20.66 -15.81
CA ASP A 118 2.97 19.60 -16.72
C ASP A 118 1.95 18.44 -16.79
N ARG A 119 0.83 18.69 -17.47
CA ARG A 119 -0.22 17.70 -17.74
C ARG A 119 0.15 16.70 -18.84
N THR A 120 1.31 16.88 -19.46
CA THR A 120 1.82 15.95 -20.48
C THR A 120 2.50 14.75 -19.84
N THR A 121 3.16 14.95 -18.70
CA THR A 121 3.88 13.89 -17.99
C THR A 121 3.21 13.45 -16.68
N PHE A 122 2.22 14.20 -16.18
CA PHE A 122 1.46 13.83 -14.98
C PHE A 122 -0.04 14.14 -15.11
N ARG A 123 -0.87 13.11 -14.93
CA ARG A 123 -2.33 13.18 -14.94
C ARG A 123 -2.91 12.62 -13.65
N ILE A 124 -4.10 13.07 -13.28
CA ILE A 124 -4.86 12.53 -12.17
C ILE A 124 -6.22 12.08 -12.72
N LEU A 125 -6.60 10.84 -12.43
CA LEU A 125 -7.87 10.24 -12.82
C LEU A 125 -8.58 9.72 -11.57
N VAL A 126 -9.78 10.23 -11.32
CA VAL A 126 -10.70 9.67 -10.33
C VAL A 126 -11.68 8.74 -11.03
N VAL A 127 -11.71 7.48 -10.57
CA VAL A 127 -12.69 6.48 -10.97
C VAL A 127 -13.70 6.30 -9.84
N ASP A 128 -14.92 6.79 -10.06
CA ASP A 128 -16.02 6.72 -9.11
C ASP A 128 -16.82 5.44 -9.30
N ASN A 129 -16.78 4.54 -8.32
CA ASN A 129 -17.23 3.16 -8.44
C ASN A 129 -18.65 2.93 -7.90
N ALA A 130 -19.58 2.78 -8.85
CA ALA A 130 -21.00 2.60 -8.61
C ALA A 130 -21.53 3.62 -7.58
N PRO A 131 -21.31 4.93 -7.79
CA PRO A 131 -21.68 5.95 -6.82
C PRO A 131 -23.17 5.90 -6.48
N SER A 132 -23.49 6.15 -5.21
CA SER A 132 -24.87 6.21 -4.72
C SER A 132 -25.54 7.55 -5.04
N ASP A 133 -24.77 8.61 -5.20
CA ASP A 133 -25.20 9.96 -5.53
C ASP A 133 -24.13 10.73 -6.33
N GLY A 134 -24.31 12.05 -6.51
CA GLY A 134 -23.37 12.90 -7.24
C GLY A 134 -22.25 13.53 -6.40
N ALA A 135 -22.09 13.17 -5.12
CA ALA A 135 -21.22 13.90 -4.19
C ALA A 135 -19.74 13.83 -4.60
N THR A 136 -19.24 12.65 -4.97
CA THR A 136 -17.87 12.47 -5.46
C THR A 136 -17.62 13.30 -6.72
N ALA A 137 -18.53 13.26 -7.69
CA ALA A 137 -18.42 14.04 -8.92
C ALA A 137 -18.36 15.55 -8.64
N ALA A 138 -19.16 16.04 -7.69
CA ALA A 138 -19.16 17.44 -7.27
C ALA A 138 -17.83 17.86 -6.61
N VAL A 139 -17.22 16.98 -5.81
CA VAL A 139 -15.88 17.20 -5.26
C VAL A 139 -14.84 17.29 -6.38
N VAL A 140 -14.82 16.33 -7.31
CA VAL A 140 -13.81 16.31 -8.39
C VAL A 140 -13.91 17.54 -9.29
N ALA A 141 -15.11 18.03 -9.56
CA ALA A 141 -15.34 19.23 -10.37
C ALA A 141 -14.67 20.51 -9.79
N ARG A 142 -14.32 20.52 -8.50
CA ARG A 142 -13.59 21.62 -7.85
C ARG A 142 -12.09 21.60 -8.10
N PHE A 143 -11.55 20.56 -8.75
CA PHE A 143 -10.13 20.42 -9.06
C PHE A 143 -9.90 20.46 -10.59
N PRO A 144 -9.68 21.65 -11.17
CA PRO A 144 -9.50 21.80 -12.61
C PRO A 144 -8.36 20.94 -13.16
N GLY A 145 -8.62 20.23 -14.26
CA GLY A 145 -7.65 19.37 -14.94
C GLY A 145 -7.58 17.94 -14.40
N VAL A 146 -8.31 17.61 -13.32
CA VAL A 146 -8.49 16.23 -12.87
C VAL A 146 -9.51 15.53 -13.77
N ASP A 147 -9.15 14.37 -14.32
CA ASP A 147 -10.05 13.54 -15.11
C ASP A 147 -11.02 12.78 -14.19
N TYR A 148 -12.28 12.66 -14.59
CA TYR A 148 -13.31 11.87 -13.89
C TYR A 148 -13.88 10.78 -14.79
N ALA A 149 -14.03 9.57 -14.26
CA ALA A 149 -14.71 8.47 -14.93
C ALA A 149 -15.62 7.73 -13.95
N MET A 150 -16.87 7.52 -14.33
CA MET A 150 -17.78 6.66 -13.57
C MET A 150 -17.64 5.20 -14.04
N GLU A 151 -17.56 4.26 -13.09
CA GLU A 151 -17.63 2.82 -13.31
C GLU A 151 -18.91 2.27 -12.67
N PRO A 152 -19.94 1.89 -13.44
CA PRO A 152 -21.24 1.50 -12.88
C PRO A 152 -21.23 0.14 -12.17
N ARG A 153 -20.23 -0.71 -12.44
CA ARG A 153 -20.14 -2.07 -11.86
C ARG A 153 -19.47 -2.01 -10.49
N PRO A 154 -20.15 -2.39 -9.40
CA PRO A 154 -19.55 -2.34 -8.07
C PRO A 154 -18.40 -3.33 -7.92
N GLY A 155 -17.28 -2.87 -7.39
CA GLY A 155 -16.06 -3.64 -7.14
C GLY A 155 -14.82 -2.84 -7.48
N LEU A 156 -13.82 -2.86 -6.60
CA LEU A 156 -12.60 -2.06 -6.76
C LEU A 156 -11.82 -2.46 -8.02
N ASP A 157 -11.75 -3.76 -8.33
CA ASP A 157 -11.04 -4.22 -9.53
C ASP A 157 -11.76 -3.88 -10.84
N PHE A 158 -13.09 -3.64 -10.83
CA PHE A 158 -13.78 -3.00 -11.96
C PHE A 158 -13.29 -1.57 -12.15
N ALA A 159 -13.19 -0.80 -11.06
CA ALA A 159 -12.70 0.57 -11.11
C ALA A 159 -11.23 0.65 -11.54
N ARG A 160 -10.38 -0.26 -11.05
CA ARG A 160 -8.98 -0.34 -11.48
C ARG A 160 -8.85 -0.69 -12.96
N ASN A 161 -9.69 -1.60 -13.47
CA ASN A 161 -9.74 -1.91 -14.90
C ASN A 161 -10.30 -0.75 -15.74
N LYS A 162 -11.27 0.00 -15.23
CA LYS A 162 -11.73 1.26 -15.85
C LYS A 162 -10.59 2.27 -15.97
N ALA A 163 -9.73 2.38 -14.96
CA ALA A 163 -8.54 3.23 -15.03
C ALA A 163 -7.57 2.79 -16.13
N ILE A 164 -7.35 1.48 -16.32
CA ILE A 164 -6.52 0.95 -17.43
C ILE A 164 -7.10 1.38 -18.79
N ALA A 165 -8.41 1.23 -18.95
CA ALA A 165 -9.12 1.54 -20.18
C ALA A 165 -9.16 3.04 -20.49
N ALA A 166 -9.33 3.88 -19.47
CA ALA A 166 -9.40 5.35 -19.60
C ALA A 166 -8.02 6.00 -19.78
N SER A 167 -6.95 5.33 -19.35
CA SER A 167 -5.58 5.83 -19.48
C SER A 167 -4.97 5.49 -20.85
N ARG A 168 -4.00 6.28 -21.30
CA ARG A 168 -3.40 6.17 -22.63
C ARG A 168 -2.15 5.29 -22.65
N ASP A 169 -1.12 5.72 -21.93
CA ASP A 169 0.23 5.17 -21.94
C ASP A 169 0.96 5.47 -20.62
N GLY A 170 2.18 4.97 -20.48
CA GLY A 170 3.04 5.20 -19.31
C GLY A 170 2.66 4.36 -18.09
N LEU A 171 2.94 4.91 -16.91
CA LEU A 171 2.69 4.26 -15.62
C LEU A 171 1.30 4.63 -15.09
N LEU A 172 0.57 3.63 -14.61
CA LEU A 172 -0.65 3.81 -13.82
C LEU A 172 -0.29 3.63 -12.36
N ALA A 173 -0.35 4.71 -11.59
CA ALA A 173 -0.06 4.75 -10.16
C ALA A 173 -1.37 4.74 -9.38
N TYR A 174 -1.73 3.60 -8.82
CA TYR A 174 -2.92 3.46 -7.98
C TYR A 174 -2.64 3.96 -6.57
N VAL A 175 -3.52 4.85 -6.12
CA VAL A 175 -3.53 5.41 -4.76
C VAL A 175 -4.95 5.33 -4.20
N ASP A 176 -5.09 4.86 -2.96
CA ASP A 176 -6.39 4.78 -2.30
C ASP A 176 -6.89 6.19 -1.92
N ASP A 177 -8.21 6.37 -1.81
CA ASP A 177 -8.82 7.66 -1.47
C ASP A 177 -8.53 8.08 -0.01
N ASP A 178 -8.24 7.13 0.87
CA ASP A 178 -7.86 7.33 2.27
C ASP A 178 -6.35 7.54 2.47
N ALA A 179 -5.59 7.75 1.39
CA ALA A 179 -4.16 8.04 1.40
C ALA A 179 -3.83 9.51 1.07
N VAL A 180 -2.66 9.95 1.57
CA VAL A 180 -2.09 11.28 1.35
C VAL A 180 -0.65 11.11 0.87
N VAL A 181 -0.38 11.50 -0.38
CA VAL A 181 0.95 11.39 -0.98
C VAL A 181 1.96 12.32 -0.31
N THR A 182 3.22 11.90 -0.20
CA THR A 182 4.29 12.81 0.23
C THR A 182 4.70 13.75 -0.90
N PRO A 183 5.31 14.92 -0.62
CA PRO A 183 5.79 15.84 -1.67
C PRO A 183 6.77 15.20 -2.67
N GLY A 184 7.48 14.15 -2.26
CA GLY A 184 8.43 13.40 -3.10
C GLY A 184 7.84 12.19 -3.81
N TRP A 185 6.53 11.92 -3.69
CA TRP A 185 5.89 10.68 -4.16
C TRP A 185 6.11 10.43 -5.66
N LEU A 186 5.77 11.39 -6.52
CA LEU A 186 5.92 11.24 -7.97
C LEU A 186 7.39 11.16 -8.39
N ALA A 187 8.24 12.01 -7.82
CA ALA A 187 9.68 11.98 -8.04
C ALA A 187 10.32 10.65 -7.60
N GLY A 188 9.81 10.05 -6.51
CA GLY A 188 10.18 8.72 -6.02
C GLY A 188 9.84 7.63 -7.03
N LEU A 189 8.60 7.61 -7.54
CA LEU A 189 8.19 6.67 -8.58
C LEU A 189 9.02 6.80 -9.86
N ARG A 190 9.21 8.04 -10.34
CA ARG A 190 9.98 8.31 -11.56
C ARG A 190 11.43 7.83 -11.45
N ARG A 191 12.06 8.02 -10.29
CA ARG A 191 13.41 7.50 -10.01
C ARG A 191 13.43 5.98 -9.92
N ALA A 192 12.44 5.36 -9.25
CA ALA A 192 12.35 3.91 -9.18
C ALA A 192 12.24 3.30 -10.59
N TRP A 193 11.43 3.91 -11.48
CA TRP A 193 11.35 3.55 -12.89
C TRP A 193 12.67 3.76 -13.62
N ALA A 194 13.28 4.94 -13.49
CA ALA A 194 14.52 5.28 -14.16
C ALA A 194 15.65 4.29 -13.87
N ASP A 195 15.75 3.85 -12.61
CA ASP A 195 16.74 2.89 -12.15
C ASP A 195 16.38 1.42 -12.51
N ASN A 196 15.13 1.15 -12.92
CA ASN A 196 14.61 -0.19 -13.17
C ASN A 196 13.63 -0.23 -14.37
N PRO A 197 14.06 0.14 -15.58
CA PRO A 197 13.16 0.22 -16.74
C PRO A 197 12.60 -1.13 -17.20
N ASP A 198 13.15 -2.25 -16.71
CA ASP A 198 12.66 -3.61 -16.98
C ASP A 198 11.60 -4.11 -15.97
N ALA A 199 11.35 -3.35 -14.89
CA ALA A 199 10.37 -3.73 -13.88
C ALA A 199 8.95 -3.75 -14.43
N GLY A 200 8.17 -4.75 -14.02
CA GLY A 200 6.77 -4.89 -14.39
C GLY A 200 5.80 -4.23 -13.41
N GLY A 201 6.31 -3.69 -12.29
CA GLY A 201 5.51 -3.02 -11.28
C GLY A 201 6.37 -2.43 -10.17
N PHE A 202 5.78 -1.45 -9.47
CA PHE A 202 6.39 -0.70 -8.39
C PHE A 202 5.43 -0.66 -7.21
N THR A 203 5.99 -0.70 -6.01
CA THR A 203 5.29 -0.46 -4.76
C THR A 203 6.12 0.49 -3.92
N GLY A 204 5.51 1.07 -2.90
CA GLY A 204 6.16 2.13 -2.16
C GLY A 204 5.94 2.07 -0.66
N LEU A 205 6.67 2.92 0.06
CA LEU A 205 6.53 3.05 1.51
C LEU A 205 5.14 3.58 1.85
N VAL A 206 4.51 2.95 2.84
CA VAL A 206 3.23 3.38 3.40
C VAL A 206 3.45 3.70 4.87
N LEU A 207 3.36 4.99 5.18
CA LEU A 207 3.45 5.54 6.53
C LEU A 207 2.05 5.60 7.17
N PRO A 208 1.93 5.65 8.51
CA PRO A 208 0.66 5.97 9.14
C PRO A 208 0.30 7.43 8.87
N PHE A 209 -0.95 7.71 8.51
CA PHE A 209 -1.47 9.08 8.45
C PHE A 209 -1.70 9.67 9.84
N ALA A 210 -2.19 8.85 10.78
CA ALA A 210 -2.48 9.23 12.15
C ALA A 210 -2.26 8.05 13.11
N LEU A 211 -1.96 8.37 14.37
CA LEU A 211 -1.77 7.41 15.46
C LEU A 211 -2.57 7.81 16.70
N GLU A 212 -3.76 8.34 16.50
CA GLU A 212 -4.64 8.93 17.51
C GLU A 212 -5.38 7.88 18.35
N THR A 213 -5.40 6.62 17.90
CA THR A 213 -6.13 5.56 18.59
C THR A 213 -5.27 4.34 18.89
N GLU A 214 -5.73 3.53 19.86
CA GLU A 214 -5.08 2.26 20.19
C GLU A 214 -5.01 1.32 18.98
N ALA A 215 -6.05 1.29 18.15
CA ALA A 215 -6.09 0.46 16.96
C ALA A 215 -4.99 0.86 15.96
N GLN A 216 -4.83 2.16 15.72
CA GLN A 216 -3.81 2.68 14.80
C GLN A 216 -2.40 2.42 15.32
N VAL A 217 -2.14 2.68 16.62
CA VAL A 217 -0.84 2.41 17.25
C VAL A 217 -0.51 0.92 17.24
N LEU A 218 -1.47 0.05 17.55
CA LEU A 218 -1.28 -1.40 17.53
C LEU A 218 -0.96 -1.91 16.11
N PHE A 219 -1.68 -1.40 15.11
CA PHE A 219 -1.45 -1.76 13.71
C PHE A 219 -0.01 -1.43 13.28
N GLU A 220 0.43 -0.20 13.54
CA GLU A 220 1.75 0.27 13.10
C GLU A 220 2.88 -0.44 13.85
N ARG A 221 2.72 -0.68 15.17
CA ARG A 221 3.69 -1.44 15.98
C ARG A 221 3.91 -2.88 15.47
N ARG A 222 2.92 -3.48 14.82
CA ARG A 222 3.02 -4.83 14.23
C ARG A 222 3.75 -4.85 12.87
N GLY A 223 4.17 -3.68 12.38
CA GLY A 223 4.89 -3.53 11.12
C GLY A 223 4.08 -2.87 10.00
N GLY A 224 2.83 -2.49 10.28
CA GLY A 224 1.98 -1.72 9.36
C GLY A 224 1.99 -2.22 7.91
N PHE A 225 1.99 -1.29 6.98
CA PHE A 225 2.15 -1.57 5.55
C PHE A 225 3.58 -1.41 5.03
N GLY A 226 4.46 -0.75 5.79
CA GLY A 226 5.85 -0.50 5.39
C GLY A 226 6.66 -1.78 5.16
N ARG A 227 7.68 -1.69 4.28
CA ARG A 227 8.69 -2.74 4.06
C ARG A 227 10.11 -2.25 4.35
N GLY A 228 10.20 -1.22 5.19
CA GLY A 228 11.45 -0.56 5.57
C GLY A 228 11.89 0.53 4.60
N TYR A 229 13.09 1.04 4.80
CA TYR A 229 13.62 2.25 4.14
C TYR A 229 14.72 1.92 3.12
N ARG A 230 14.70 0.70 2.59
CA ARG A 230 15.61 0.23 1.55
C ARG A 230 14.81 -0.15 0.33
N ARG A 231 15.37 0.15 -0.85
CA ARG A 231 14.82 -0.34 -2.11
C ARG A 231 14.96 -1.86 -2.15
N ILE A 232 13.91 -2.55 -2.59
CA ILE A 232 13.91 -4.00 -2.76
C ILE A 232 13.49 -4.32 -4.18
N ARG A 233 14.35 -4.99 -4.93
CA ARG A 233 14.03 -5.50 -6.26
C ARG A 233 13.67 -6.98 -6.15
N HIS A 234 12.37 -7.30 -6.23
CA HIS A 234 11.87 -8.66 -6.20
C HIS A 234 12.00 -9.31 -7.58
N MET A 235 13.03 -10.14 -7.73
CA MET A 235 13.28 -10.89 -8.96
C MET A 235 12.23 -12.01 -9.14
N PRO A 236 12.00 -12.49 -10.39
CA PRO A 236 11.10 -13.61 -10.66
C PRO A 236 11.42 -14.89 -9.88
N VAL A 237 12.70 -15.09 -9.54
CA VAL A 237 13.21 -16.23 -8.79
C VAL A 237 13.96 -15.73 -7.55
N ASP A 238 13.64 -16.29 -6.39
CA ASP A 238 14.41 -16.11 -5.15
C ASP A 238 14.79 -17.49 -4.58
N PRO A 239 16.06 -17.91 -4.68
CA PRO A 239 16.50 -19.22 -4.19
C PRO A 239 16.39 -19.35 -2.66
N ARG A 240 16.32 -18.23 -1.93
CA ARG A 240 16.21 -18.22 -0.46
C ARG A 240 14.77 -18.43 0.02
N ASN A 241 13.79 -18.27 -0.86
CA ASN A 241 12.37 -18.37 -0.53
C ASN A 241 11.67 -19.45 -1.36
N ARG A 242 11.46 -20.62 -0.74
CA ARG A 242 10.84 -21.79 -1.38
C ARG A 242 9.41 -21.59 -1.86
N VAL A 243 8.70 -20.59 -1.32
CA VAL A 243 7.32 -20.26 -1.71
C VAL A 243 7.25 -19.03 -2.61
N HIS A 244 8.38 -18.45 -3.02
CA HIS A 244 8.40 -17.32 -3.95
C HIS A 244 7.81 -17.71 -5.32
N PRO A 245 7.01 -16.85 -5.99
CA PRO A 245 6.48 -15.55 -5.56
C PRO A 245 5.09 -15.61 -4.89
N CYS A 246 4.65 -16.77 -4.40
CA CYS A 246 3.31 -16.97 -3.84
C CYS A 246 3.03 -16.14 -2.57
N GLY A 247 4.06 -15.68 -1.86
CA GLY A 247 3.95 -14.78 -0.71
C GLY A 247 3.78 -13.30 -1.11
N ALA A 248 2.82 -13.00 -1.98
CA ALA A 248 2.74 -11.72 -2.70
C ALA A 248 2.59 -10.48 -1.80
N GLY A 249 2.08 -10.62 -0.57
CA GLY A 249 1.97 -9.51 0.38
C GLY A 249 3.31 -8.94 0.85
N THR A 250 4.42 -9.65 0.57
CA THR A 250 5.78 -9.14 0.83
C THR A 250 6.21 -8.06 -0.15
N PHE A 251 5.56 -7.97 -1.32
CA PHE A 251 5.92 -7.06 -2.40
C PHE A 251 5.46 -5.62 -2.15
N GLY A 252 4.43 -5.39 -1.35
CA GLY A 252 3.91 -4.05 -1.05
C GLY A 252 2.45 -4.09 -0.63
N ALA A 253 1.76 -2.96 -0.79
CA ALA A 253 0.35 -2.80 -0.47
C ALA A 253 -0.40 -2.18 -1.66
N GLY A 254 -1.66 -2.60 -1.86
CA GLY A 254 -2.50 -2.09 -2.95
C GLY A 254 -2.79 -0.59 -2.92
N CYS A 255 -2.63 0.07 -1.78
CA CYS A 255 -2.84 1.52 -1.63
C CYS A 255 -1.72 2.38 -2.22
N ASN A 256 -0.56 1.80 -2.56
CA ASN A 256 0.58 2.51 -3.12
C ASN A 256 1.34 1.60 -4.10
N MET A 257 0.80 1.48 -5.31
CA MET A 257 1.34 0.62 -6.36
C MET A 257 1.31 1.30 -7.72
N ALA A 258 2.24 0.98 -8.60
CA ALA A 258 2.24 1.49 -9.95
C ALA A 258 2.69 0.43 -10.96
N PHE A 259 2.16 0.47 -12.18
CA PHE A 259 2.50 -0.50 -13.21
C PHE A 259 2.58 0.17 -14.58
N PRO A 260 3.48 -0.28 -15.47
CA PRO A 260 3.37 0.06 -16.88
C PRO A 260 2.04 -0.42 -17.43
N ARG A 261 1.33 0.45 -18.14
CA ARG A 261 -0.02 0.15 -18.65
C ARG A 261 -0.02 -1.08 -19.56
N GLU A 262 1.00 -1.22 -20.39
CA GLU A 262 1.16 -2.35 -21.30
C GLU A 262 1.36 -3.67 -20.56
N VAL A 263 1.98 -3.66 -19.38
CA VAL A 263 2.11 -4.85 -18.53
C VAL A 263 0.75 -5.25 -17.97
N LEU A 264 -0.05 -4.29 -17.49
CA LEU A 264 -1.41 -4.58 -17.04
C LEU A 264 -2.28 -5.15 -18.16
N ILE A 265 -2.22 -4.59 -19.37
CA ILE A 265 -2.94 -5.11 -20.54
C ILE A 265 -2.49 -6.53 -20.89
N ALA A 266 -1.18 -6.78 -20.95
CA ALA A 266 -0.63 -8.09 -21.28
C ALA A 266 -1.02 -9.17 -20.24
N LEU A 267 -1.23 -8.77 -18.98
CA LEU A 267 -1.69 -9.66 -17.91
C LEU A 267 -3.21 -9.82 -17.86
N GLY A 268 -3.98 -9.06 -18.65
CA GLY A 268 -5.44 -9.08 -18.66
C GLY A 268 -6.10 -8.22 -17.58
N GLY A 269 -5.40 -7.22 -17.05
CA GLY A 269 -5.89 -6.32 -16.00
C GLY A 269 -5.97 -6.97 -14.62
N PHE A 270 -6.74 -6.37 -13.72
CA PHE A 270 -7.10 -6.92 -12.41
C PHE A 270 -8.21 -7.96 -12.54
N ASP A 271 -8.20 -8.96 -11.65
CA ASP A 271 -9.23 -9.99 -11.64
C ASP A 271 -10.47 -9.48 -10.90
N GLU A 272 -11.49 -9.10 -11.64
CA GLU A 272 -12.74 -8.51 -11.10
C GLU A 272 -13.48 -9.42 -10.10
N ALA A 273 -13.14 -10.71 -10.02
CA ALA A 273 -13.69 -11.59 -8.99
C ALA A 273 -12.96 -11.46 -7.64
N LEU A 274 -11.90 -10.68 -7.55
CA LEU A 274 -11.25 -10.20 -6.33
C LEU A 274 -11.69 -8.75 -6.08
N ASP A 275 -11.51 -8.26 -4.85
CA ASP A 275 -11.85 -6.89 -4.44
C ASP A 275 -13.28 -6.42 -4.79
N THR A 276 -14.25 -7.33 -4.81
CA THR A 276 -15.68 -7.08 -5.13
C THR A 276 -16.45 -6.26 -4.09
N GLY A 277 -15.77 -5.69 -3.08
CA GLY A 277 -16.41 -5.18 -1.87
C GLY A 277 -16.91 -6.32 -0.98
N ARG A 278 -17.87 -6.06 -0.08
CA ARG A 278 -18.48 -7.16 0.69
C ARG A 278 -19.22 -8.08 -0.29
N PRO A 279 -18.94 -9.40 -0.32
CA PRO A 279 -18.34 -10.21 0.75
C PRO A 279 -16.87 -10.66 0.52
N LEU A 280 -16.19 -10.25 -0.56
CA LEU A 280 -14.75 -10.50 -0.77
C LEU A 280 -14.04 -9.16 -1.09
N PRO A 281 -13.57 -8.43 -0.08
CA PRO A 281 -13.08 -7.05 -0.25
C PRO A 281 -11.56 -6.96 -0.44
N GLY A 282 -10.88 -8.08 -0.71
CA GLY A 282 -9.41 -8.16 -0.71
C GLY A 282 -8.88 -9.23 -1.66
N GLY A 283 -7.61 -9.08 -2.06
CA GLY A 283 -6.82 -10.06 -2.80
C GLY A 283 -6.44 -9.66 -4.22
N GLY A 284 -7.00 -8.60 -4.79
CA GLY A 284 -6.69 -8.15 -6.16
C GLY A 284 -5.24 -7.64 -6.30
N ASP A 285 -4.75 -6.93 -5.29
CA ASP A 285 -3.36 -6.47 -5.18
C ASP A 285 -2.36 -7.64 -5.13
N LEU A 286 -2.62 -8.63 -4.28
CA LEU A 286 -1.82 -9.86 -4.18
C LEU A 286 -1.76 -10.60 -5.52
N ASP A 287 -2.88 -10.67 -6.21
CA ASP A 287 -2.98 -11.34 -7.50
C ASP A 287 -2.17 -10.64 -8.58
N ILE A 288 -2.30 -9.31 -8.72
CA ILE A 288 -1.56 -8.59 -9.74
C ILE A 288 -0.05 -8.61 -9.45
N PHE A 289 0.37 -8.47 -8.18
CA PHE A 289 1.78 -8.56 -7.83
C PHE A 289 2.35 -9.94 -8.15
N TYR A 290 1.61 -11.01 -7.80
CA TYR A 290 1.98 -12.38 -8.15
C TYR A 290 2.13 -12.54 -9.67
N ARG A 291 1.16 -12.09 -10.46
CA ARG A 291 1.16 -12.23 -11.93
C ARG A 291 2.30 -11.43 -12.59
N VAL A 292 2.60 -10.23 -12.10
CA VAL A 292 3.75 -9.44 -12.57
C VAL A 292 5.05 -10.21 -12.38
N VAL A 293 5.33 -10.69 -11.17
CA VAL A 293 6.57 -11.45 -10.89
C VAL A 293 6.59 -12.78 -11.66
N ARG A 294 5.43 -13.44 -11.77
CA ARG A 294 5.27 -14.71 -12.48
C ARG A 294 5.43 -14.58 -14.00
N SER A 295 5.27 -13.38 -14.56
CA SER A 295 5.51 -13.05 -15.98
C SER A 295 7.00 -12.96 -16.35
N GLY A 296 7.91 -13.07 -15.36
CA GLY A 296 9.35 -12.95 -15.57
C GLY A 296 9.88 -11.53 -15.40
N ARG A 297 9.04 -10.58 -14.98
CA ARG A 297 9.45 -9.19 -14.71
C ARG A 297 9.70 -8.96 -13.22
N PRO A 298 10.70 -8.14 -12.83
CA PRO A 298 10.87 -7.74 -11.44
C PRO A 298 9.72 -6.86 -10.95
N LEU A 299 9.48 -6.87 -9.64
CA LEU A 299 8.65 -5.87 -8.96
C LEU A 299 9.53 -5.11 -7.96
N VAL A 300 9.48 -3.78 -7.99
CA VAL A 300 10.39 -2.93 -7.20
C VAL A 300 9.63 -2.22 -6.09
N TYR A 301 10.01 -2.46 -4.84
CA TYR A 301 9.62 -1.61 -3.72
C TYR A 301 10.63 -0.47 -3.60
N ASP A 302 10.18 0.79 -3.66
CA ASP A 302 11.03 1.97 -3.44
C ASP A 302 10.51 2.83 -2.28
N PRO A 303 11.31 3.06 -1.22
CA PRO A 303 10.86 3.82 -0.06
C PRO A 303 10.66 5.32 -0.32
N ASP A 304 11.17 5.87 -1.42
CA ASP A 304 10.91 7.26 -1.78
C ASP A 304 9.55 7.45 -2.47
N TYR A 305 8.99 6.39 -3.06
CA TYR A 305 7.61 6.38 -3.55
C TYR A 305 6.67 6.26 -2.35
N ALA A 306 6.55 7.32 -1.54
CA ALA A 306 5.95 7.25 -0.22
C ALA A 306 4.63 8.00 -0.09
N LEU A 307 3.70 7.43 0.66
CA LEU A 307 2.46 8.08 1.08
C LEU A 307 2.12 7.72 2.53
N ALA A 308 1.18 8.45 3.11
CA ALA A 308 0.59 8.18 4.42
C ALA A 308 -0.83 7.65 4.24
N HIS A 309 -1.20 6.61 4.97
CA HIS A 309 -2.50 5.93 4.84
C HIS A 309 -3.30 6.00 6.14
N GLU A 310 -4.61 6.26 6.05
CA GLU A 310 -5.49 6.31 7.23
C GLU A 310 -5.83 4.89 7.72
N HIS A 311 -5.29 4.52 8.88
CA HIS A 311 -5.58 3.24 9.51
C HIS A 311 -6.93 3.25 10.22
N ARG A 312 -7.52 2.06 10.41
CA ARG A 312 -8.81 1.91 11.09
C ARG A 312 -8.75 2.50 12.51
N LYS A 313 -9.69 3.40 12.82
CA LYS A 313 -9.73 4.15 14.09
C LYS A 313 -10.09 3.30 15.30
N ASP A 314 -10.95 2.29 15.13
CA ASP A 314 -11.41 1.46 16.24
C ASP A 314 -11.00 -0.01 16.13
N MET A 315 -11.00 -0.69 17.27
CA MET A 315 -10.58 -2.09 17.37
C MET A 315 -11.51 -3.05 16.62
N ALA A 316 -12.79 -2.70 16.43
CA ALA A 316 -13.73 -3.52 15.68
C ALA A 316 -13.44 -3.45 14.17
N GLY A 317 -13.12 -2.26 13.67
CA GLY A 317 -12.66 -2.00 12.31
C GLY A 317 -11.33 -2.69 12.03
N LEU A 318 -10.37 -2.59 12.95
CA LEU A 318 -9.09 -3.30 12.83
C LEU A 318 -9.30 -4.83 12.84
N LYS A 319 -10.10 -5.37 13.77
CA LYS A 319 -10.43 -6.80 13.81
C LYS A 319 -11.12 -7.27 12.52
N ARG A 320 -12.01 -6.45 11.97
CA ARG A 320 -12.65 -6.72 10.67
C ARG A 320 -11.61 -6.75 9.55
N GLN A 321 -10.63 -5.84 9.56
CA GLN A 321 -9.55 -5.82 8.57
C GLN A 321 -8.72 -7.11 8.60
N TYR A 322 -8.41 -7.64 9.78
CA TYR A 322 -7.76 -8.95 9.91
C TYR A 322 -8.60 -10.09 9.32
N TRP A 323 -9.91 -10.09 9.58
CA TRP A 323 -10.81 -11.06 8.96
C TRP A 323 -10.80 -10.95 7.43
N THR A 324 -10.88 -9.73 6.87
CA THR A 324 -10.86 -9.53 5.42
C THR A 324 -9.53 -9.92 4.78
N TRP A 325 -8.40 -9.70 5.46
CA TRP A 325 -7.08 -10.11 4.98
C TRP A 325 -6.96 -11.62 4.88
N GLY A 326 -7.39 -12.37 5.90
CA GLY A 326 -7.40 -13.83 5.84
C GLY A 326 -8.25 -14.33 4.68
N GLN A 327 -9.42 -13.73 4.48
CA GLN A 327 -10.33 -14.09 3.39
C GLN A 327 -9.77 -13.78 2.00
N GLY A 328 -9.26 -12.56 1.80
CA GLY A 328 -8.68 -12.11 0.53
C GLY A 328 -7.42 -12.91 0.17
N PHE A 329 -6.53 -13.13 1.14
CA PHE A 329 -5.33 -13.94 0.97
C PHE A 329 -5.68 -15.37 0.52
N MET A 330 -6.66 -16.01 1.16
CA MET A 330 -7.05 -17.37 0.78
C MET A 330 -7.86 -17.45 -0.51
N ALA A 331 -8.63 -16.42 -0.86
CA ALA A 331 -9.26 -16.32 -2.17
C ALA A 331 -8.20 -16.20 -3.28
N PHE A 332 -7.21 -15.34 -3.11
CA PHE A 332 -6.03 -15.23 -3.99
C PHE A 332 -5.30 -16.58 -4.14
N VAL A 333 -5.01 -17.27 -3.03
CA VAL A 333 -4.35 -18.58 -3.06
C VAL A 333 -5.20 -19.61 -3.81
N THR A 334 -6.52 -19.63 -3.60
CA THR A 334 -7.45 -20.55 -4.27
C THR A 334 -7.47 -20.30 -5.78
N LYS A 335 -7.63 -19.03 -6.19
CA LYS A 335 -7.57 -18.56 -7.58
C LYS A 335 -6.24 -18.94 -8.24
N SER A 336 -5.12 -18.67 -7.59
CA SER A 336 -3.78 -18.89 -8.14
C SER A 336 -3.43 -20.37 -8.24
N ARG A 337 -3.86 -21.21 -7.28
CA ARG A 337 -3.73 -22.68 -7.41
C ARG A 337 -4.50 -23.25 -8.59
N ARG A 338 -5.66 -22.67 -8.90
CA ARG A 338 -6.48 -23.09 -10.06
C ARG A 338 -5.83 -22.67 -11.38
N SER A 339 -5.39 -21.41 -11.47
CA SER A 339 -4.89 -20.79 -12.71
C SER A 339 -3.40 -21.06 -13.01
N ASP A 340 -2.56 -21.37 -12.02
CA ASP A 340 -1.15 -21.73 -12.20
C ASP A 340 -0.82 -23.13 -11.64
N PRO A 341 -1.01 -24.20 -12.43
CA PRO A 341 -0.70 -25.56 -12.02
C PRO A 341 0.75 -25.77 -11.57
N ALA A 342 1.70 -25.05 -12.18
CA ALA A 342 3.13 -25.19 -11.88
C ALA A 342 3.48 -24.66 -10.48
N ALA A 343 2.71 -23.68 -9.98
CA ALA A 343 2.90 -23.12 -8.64
C ALA A 343 2.09 -23.83 -7.54
N ARG A 344 1.19 -24.78 -7.86
CA ARG A 344 0.31 -25.45 -6.88
C ARG A 344 1.04 -25.99 -5.66
N ARG A 345 2.19 -26.63 -5.85
CA ARG A 345 2.99 -27.15 -4.74
C ARG A 345 3.48 -26.03 -3.82
N ARG A 346 3.95 -24.91 -4.38
CA ARG A 346 4.40 -23.74 -3.61
C ARG A 346 3.26 -23.14 -2.80
N PHE A 347 2.07 -23.02 -3.39
CA PHE A 347 0.88 -22.57 -2.67
C PHE A 347 0.45 -23.53 -1.55
N SER A 348 0.52 -24.84 -1.75
CA SER A 348 0.24 -25.81 -0.67
C SER A 348 1.24 -25.66 0.49
N TRP A 349 2.53 -25.46 0.19
CA TRP A 349 3.55 -25.17 1.20
C TRP A 349 3.30 -23.84 1.90
N LEU A 350 2.85 -22.81 1.18
CA LEU A 350 2.48 -21.52 1.75
C LEU A 350 1.32 -21.65 2.74
N ILE A 351 0.26 -22.39 2.39
CA ILE A 351 -0.87 -22.66 3.30
C ILE A 351 -0.38 -23.38 4.57
N PHE A 352 0.43 -24.43 4.40
CA PHE A 352 0.97 -25.17 5.54
C PHE A 352 1.83 -24.30 6.46
N TRP A 353 2.74 -23.52 5.88
CA TRP A 353 3.57 -22.57 6.62
C TRP A 353 2.72 -21.53 7.33
N TRP A 354 1.71 -20.97 6.67
CA TRP A 354 0.82 -19.96 7.22
C TRP A 354 0.00 -20.52 8.39
N LEU A 355 -0.56 -21.72 8.28
CA LEU A 355 -1.28 -22.38 9.37
C LEU A 355 -0.37 -22.62 10.59
N ARG A 356 0.88 -23.04 10.36
CA ARG A 356 1.88 -23.21 11.43
C ARG A 356 2.26 -21.87 12.08
N HIS A 357 2.38 -20.80 11.29
CA HIS A 357 2.63 -19.46 11.79
C HIS A 357 1.46 -18.98 12.66
N GLN A 358 0.23 -19.07 12.17
CA GLN A 358 -0.96 -18.67 12.93
C GLN A 358 -1.15 -19.48 14.20
N GLY A 359 -0.86 -20.79 14.19
CA GLY A 359 -0.89 -21.60 15.41
C GLY A 359 0.13 -21.14 16.45
N ARG A 360 1.32 -20.69 16.03
CA ARG A 360 2.34 -20.11 16.93
C ARG A 360 1.89 -18.75 17.46
N GLU A 361 1.37 -17.88 16.60
CA GLU A 361 0.85 -16.56 17.00
C GLU A 361 -0.30 -16.71 18.00
N LEU A 362 -1.22 -17.63 17.77
CA LEU A 362 -2.31 -17.94 18.70
C LEU A 362 -1.76 -18.43 20.05
N ALA A 363 -0.80 -19.35 20.04
CA ALA A 363 -0.19 -19.84 21.28
C ALA A 363 0.57 -18.74 22.05
N ARG A 364 1.22 -17.80 21.35
CA ARG A 364 1.88 -16.64 21.96
C ARG A 364 0.85 -15.68 22.54
N ALA A 365 -0.20 -15.36 21.79
CA ALA A 365 -1.27 -14.46 22.21
C ALA A 365 -2.01 -15.00 23.45
N LEU A 366 -2.31 -16.30 23.51
CA LEU A 366 -2.93 -16.95 24.67
C LEU A 366 -2.06 -16.91 25.93
N ARG A 367 -0.73 -16.81 25.78
CA ARG A 367 0.22 -16.68 26.89
C ARG A 367 0.53 -15.23 27.25
N GLY A 368 -0.14 -14.25 26.65
CA GLY A 368 0.16 -12.82 26.83
C GLY A 368 1.51 -12.38 26.26
N LYS A 369 2.11 -13.17 25.36
CA LYS A 369 3.43 -12.92 24.74
C LYS A 369 3.35 -12.62 23.24
N GLY A 370 2.13 -12.43 22.72
CA GLY A 370 1.86 -12.11 21.33
C GLY A 370 1.67 -10.62 21.16
N ASP A 371 2.19 -10.07 20.06
CA ASP A 371 2.00 -8.66 19.68
C ASP A 371 0.60 -8.40 19.11
N VAL A 372 -0.24 -9.45 19.06
CA VAL A 372 -1.54 -9.49 18.41
C VAL A 372 -2.56 -10.02 19.41
N PRO A 373 -3.67 -9.29 19.66
CA PRO A 373 -4.77 -9.80 20.45
C PRO A 373 -5.33 -11.10 19.87
N VAL A 374 -5.65 -12.07 20.74
CA VAL A 374 -6.23 -13.38 20.36
C VAL A 374 -7.41 -13.20 19.40
N GLY A 375 -8.27 -12.20 19.66
CA GLY A 375 -9.42 -11.89 18.83
C GLY A 375 -9.10 -11.56 17.36
N MET A 376 -7.93 -10.99 17.07
CA MET A 376 -7.49 -10.68 15.70
C MET A 376 -6.92 -11.89 15.00
N VAL A 377 -6.10 -12.70 15.68
CA VAL A 377 -5.59 -13.98 15.14
C VAL A 377 -6.75 -14.90 14.77
N VAL A 378 -7.76 -15.01 15.65
CA VAL A 378 -8.97 -15.79 15.38
C VAL A 378 -9.79 -15.18 14.25
N ALA A 379 -9.88 -13.85 14.14
CA ALA A 379 -10.59 -13.19 13.06
C ALA A 379 -9.95 -13.51 11.70
N GLU A 380 -8.62 -13.41 11.59
CA GLU A 380 -7.88 -13.74 10.37
C GLU A 380 -8.03 -15.22 10.00
N LEU A 381 -7.93 -16.14 10.97
CA LEU A 381 -8.17 -17.57 10.76
C LEU A 381 -9.59 -17.86 10.24
N ARG A 382 -10.61 -17.22 10.82
CA ARG A 382 -12.00 -17.36 10.36
C ARG A 382 -12.17 -16.84 8.93
N GLY A 383 -11.53 -15.72 8.59
CA GLY A 383 -11.50 -15.19 7.23
C GLY A 383 -10.83 -16.14 6.25
N ALA A 384 -9.67 -16.69 6.62
CA ALA A 384 -8.98 -17.67 5.80
C ALA A 384 -9.83 -18.92 5.50
N VAL A 385 -10.54 -19.42 6.51
CA VAL A 385 -11.48 -20.55 6.32
C VAL A 385 -12.58 -20.17 5.34
N THR A 386 -13.21 -18.98 5.47
CA THR A 386 -14.25 -18.56 4.50
C THR A 386 -13.70 -18.41 3.09
N GLY A 387 -12.47 -17.90 2.95
CA GLY A 387 -11.75 -17.79 1.68
C GLY A 387 -11.51 -19.15 1.01
N ILE A 388 -11.01 -20.14 1.74
CA ILE A 388 -10.75 -21.51 1.26
C ILE A 388 -12.06 -22.23 0.88
N LEU A 389 -13.14 -22.01 1.64
CA LEU A 389 -14.44 -22.67 1.44
C LEU A 389 -15.24 -22.08 0.25
N GLY A 390 -14.55 -21.73 -0.85
CA GLY A 390 -15.15 -21.38 -2.13
C GLY A 390 -15.61 -19.93 -2.27
N GLU A 391 -15.05 -18.98 -1.50
CA GLU A 391 -15.44 -17.58 -1.64
C GLU A 391 -15.12 -17.03 -3.03
N TYR A 392 -13.97 -17.42 -3.60
CA TYR A 392 -13.61 -17.02 -4.95
C TYR A 392 -14.64 -17.50 -6.00
N ASP A 393 -15.11 -18.75 -5.90
CA ASP A 393 -16.14 -19.27 -6.82
C ASP A 393 -17.50 -18.58 -6.64
N ARG A 394 -17.86 -18.21 -5.40
CA ARG A 394 -19.03 -17.36 -5.15
C ARG A 394 -18.83 -15.98 -5.80
N SER A 395 -17.64 -15.43 -5.70
CA SER A 395 -17.28 -14.13 -6.30
C SER A 395 -17.35 -14.15 -7.82
N LEU A 396 -16.89 -15.22 -8.48
CA LEU A 396 -17.04 -15.40 -9.93
C LEU A 396 -18.51 -15.34 -10.36
N ARG A 397 -19.41 -15.99 -9.62
CA ARG A 397 -20.85 -15.96 -9.92
C ARG A 397 -21.44 -14.56 -9.76
N ARG A 398 -21.08 -13.85 -8.69
CA ARG A 398 -21.50 -12.45 -8.45
C ARG A 398 -21.00 -11.52 -9.54
N THR A 399 -19.73 -11.64 -9.92
CA THR A 399 -19.10 -10.80 -10.96
C THR A 399 -19.76 -11.04 -12.32
N ALA A 400 -20.08 -12.30 -12.65
CA ALA A 400 -20.83 -12.63 -13.86
C ALA A 400 -22.25 -12.03 -13.84
N GLU A 401 -22.90 -11.96 -12.68
CA GLU A 401 -24.20 -11.30 -12.52
C GLU A 401 -24.11 -9.78 -12.66
N ILE A 402 -23.10 -9.16 -12.05
CA ILE A 402 -22.80 -7.73 -12.18
C ILE A 402 -22.61 -7.37 -13.66
N ARG A 403 -21.79 -8.12 -14.41
CA ARG A 403 -21.60 -7.92 -15.85
C ARG A 403 -22.88 -8.08 -16.68
N ARG A 404 -23.81 -8.94 -16.26
CA ARG A 404 -25.12 -9.07 -16.93
C ARG A 404 -26.03 -7.89 -16.63
N ARG A 405 -25.98 -7.34 -15.42
CA ARG A 405 -26.81 -6.22 -14.98
C ARG A 405 -26.32 -4.87 -15.51
N PHE A 406 -25.02 -4.74 -15.71
CA PHE A 406 -24.34 -3.54 -16.19
C PHE A 406 -23.42 -3.93 -17.38
N PRO A 407 -23.99 -4.07 -18.60
CA PRO A 407 -23.26 -4.55 -19.77
C PRO A 407 -22.18 -3.59 -20.27
#